data_AF-A0A6P3WZ94-F1
#
_entry.id   AF-A0A6P3WZ94-F1
#
_cell.length_a   1.000
_cell.length_b   1.000
_cell.length_c   1.000
_cell.angle_alpha   90.00
_cell.angle_beta   90.00
_cell.angle_gamma   90.00
#
_symmetry.space_group_name_H-M   'P 1'
#
loop_
_entity.id
_entity.type
_entity.pdbx_description
1 polymer ?
#
loop_
_entity_poly.entity_id
_entity_poly.type
_entity_poly.pdbx_seq_one_letter_code
_entity_poly.pdbx_strand_id
1 'polypeptide(L)'
;METFVLLPFFLLSRVPTDVDTWRHGPEYTFVMDANMTTLQGRSILDFYVYQVYSTLKCRPRDFETLHCQFCAANITIYRDPIEVHEDEDSWLHAPFDIKFDQRGIRNLVILREMDAWYLDMVRAFVSQMNFGVDLRLDGAFTTMENTYIGQCESLVNISHIAEGNEVPGREDYEIVPMVSGNIRLKKKHGETLVIEKTRNLENCIDKRDYVITGDTRRHMETQMVSSRSRIEISDMEYDSYTENMVNVIHMGMIFPFHEKISMNLISVRPAEEILQPFSTDAATVSPYVYSEKD
;
A
#
# COMPACT_ATOMS: atom_id res chain seq x y z
N MET A 1 23.17 11.76 -12.70
CA MET A 1 22.28 10.93 -11.88
C MET A 1 21.77 9.81 -12.74
N GLU A 2 21.78 8.59 -12.24
CA GLU A 2 21.11 7.46 -12.88
C GLU A 2 19.63 7.47 -12.51
N THR A 3 18.75 6.93 -13.34
CA THR A 3 17.29 7.01 -13.12
C THR A 3 16.68 5.63 -13.19
N PHE A 4 15.93 5.26 -12.16
CA PHE A 4 15.25 3.99 -12.04
C PHE A 4 13.76 4.16 -11.76
N VAL A 5 12.97 3.12 -12.02
CA VAL A 5 11.53 3.11 -11.77
C VAL A 5 11.29 2.91 -10.27
N LEU A 6 10.67 3.88 -9.60
CA LEU A 6 10.27 3.75 -8.19
C LEU A 6 8.87 3.12 -8.08
N LEU A 7 7.90 3.74 -8.73
CA LEU A 7 6.55 3.20 -8.91
C LEU A 7 6.25 3.20 -10.41
N PRO A 8 6.11 2.01 -11.04
CA PRO A 8 5.81 1.89 -12.46
C PRO A 8 4.73 2.85 -12.93
N PHE A 9 4.94 3.49 -14.09
CA PHE A 9 4.08 4.52 -14.69
C PHE A 9 3.97 5.87 -13.98
N PHE A 10 4.34 5.97 -12.70
CA PHE A 10 4.06 7.16 -11.88
C PHE A 10 5.32 7.89 -11.43
N LEU A 11 6.29 7.18 -10.85
CA LEU A 11 7.45 7.78 -10.19
C LEU A 11 8.76 7.12 -10.60
N LEU A 12 9.79 7.94 -10.72
CA LEU A 12 11.18 7.54 -10.90
C LEU A 12 11.99 7.98 -9.69
N SER A 13 13.05 7.24 -9.39
CA SER A 13 14.09 7.66 -8.45
C SER A 13 15.37 7.99 -9.22
N ARG A 14 15.91 9.19 -9.03
CA ARG A 14 17.23 9.59 -9.51
C ARG A 14 18.25 9.40 -8.41
N VAL A 15 19.38 8.81 -8.72
CA VAL A 15 20.44 8.50 -7.75
C VAL A 15 21.80 8.97 -8.25
N PRO A 16 22.80 9.18 -7.38
CA PRO A 16 24.15 9.55 -7.78
C PRO A 16 24.76 8.58 -8.79
N THR A 17 25.45 9.11 -9.80
CA THR A 17 26.00 8.36 -10.93
C THR A 17 27.29 7.63 -10.53
N ASP A 18 27.16 6.47 -9.91
CA ASP A 18 28.26 5.51 -9.79
C ASP A 18 27.78 4.15 -10.31
N VAL A 19 28.05 3.90 -11.60
CA VAL A 19 27.49 2.78 -12.36
C VAL A 19 27.87 1.42 -11.76
N ASP A 20 29.05 1.32 -11.15
CA ASP A 20 29.50 0.09 -10.48
C ASP A 20 28.68 -0.20 -9.22
N THR A 21 28.21 0.85 -8.53
CA THR A 21 27.38 0.75 -7.34
C THR A 21 25.97 0.24 -7.66
N TRP A 22 25.38 0.64 -8.79
CA TRP A 22 23.99 0.31 -9.15
C TRP A 22 23.84 -0.86 -10.14
N ARG A 23 24.88 -1.70 -10.30
CA ARG A 23 24.93 -2.80 -11.28
C ARG A 23 23.72 -3.76 -11.25
N HIS A 24 23.10 -3.92 -10.07
CA HIS A 24 21.94 -4.81 -9.86
C HIS A 24 20.61 -4.04 -9.74
N GLY A 25 20.62 -2.75 -10.09
CA GLY A 25 19.49 -1.84 -9.94
C GLY A 25 19.27 -1.41 -8.48
N PRO A 26 18.17 -0.66 -8.24
CA PRO A 26 17.82 -0.17 -6.92
C PRO A 26 17.03 -1.21 -6.13
N GLU A 27 17.10 -1.06 -4.81
CA GLU A 27 16.20 -1.65 -3.81
C GLU A 27 15.56 -0.51 -3.01
N TYR A 28 14.24 -0.49 -3.02
CA TYR A 28 13.41 0.45 -2.29
C TYR A 28 12.96 -0.20 -0.99
N THR A 29 13.14 0.49 0.14
CA THR A 29 12.62 0.03 1.42
C THR A 29 11.51 0.96 1.87
N PHE A 30 10.32 0.38 2.07
CA PHE A 30 9.17 1.05 2.65
C PHE A 30 8.95 0.57 4.08
N VAL A 31 8.57 1.48 4.97
CA VAL A 31 7.97 1.14 6.27
C VAL A 31 6.47 1.12 6.09
N MET A 32 5.83 0.12 6.66
CA MET A 32 4.39 -0.03 6.66
C MET A 32 3.88 -0.18 8.08
N ASP A 33 2.76 0.46 8.35
CA ASP A 33 2.09 0.40 9.65
C ASP A 33 0.59 0.24 9.42
N ALA A 34 -0.01 -0.79 10.02
CA ALA A 34 -1.45 -0.97 10.08
C ALA A 34 -1.86 -1.00 11.54
N ASN A 35 -2.64 -0.01 11.95
CA ASN A 35 -3.12 0.12 13.30
C ASN A 35 -4.65 0.06 13.31
N MET A 36 -5.19 -0.98 13.93
CA MET A 36 -6.61 -1.10 14.20
C MET A 36 -6.87 -0.78 15.67
N THR A 37 -7.87 0.03 15.94
CA THR A 37 -8.26 0.41 17.31
C THR A 37 -9.76 0.40 17.46
N THR A 38 -10.24 -0.07 18.61
CA THR A 38 -11.63 0.15 19.03
C THR A 38 -11.76 1.54 19.65
N LEU A 39 -12.83 2.29 19.34
CA LEU A 39 -13.07 3.59 19.99
C LEU A 39 -13.26 3.49 21.52
N GLN A 40 -13.52 2.29 22.06
CA GLN A 40 -13.75 2.03 23.48
C GLN A 40 -12.48 1.56 24.23
N GLY A 41 -11.33 1.52 23.57
CA GLY A 41 -10.01 1.32 24.18
C GLY A 41 -9.71 -0.10 24.71
N ARG A 42 -10.67 -1.03 24.69
CA ARG A 42 -10.46 -2.46 25.00
C ARG A 42 -11.39 -3.32 24.15
N SER A 43 -10.85 -4.43 23.65
CA SER A 43 -11.66 -5.51 23.09
C SER A 43 -12.50 -6.10 24.22
N ILE A 44 -13.81 -5.84 24.23
CA ILE A 44 -14.77 -6.43 25.17
C ILE A 44 -15.27 -7.78 24.63
N LEU A 45 -14.74 -8.24 23.48
CA LEU A 45 -15.22 -9.42 22.76
C LEU A 45 -14.06 -10.26 22.21
N ASP A 46 -14.38 -11.48 21.78
CA ASP A 46 -13.46 -12.43 21.13
C ASP A 46 -12.95 -11.99 19.73
N PHE A 47 -12.90 -10.69 19.42
CA PHE A 47 -12.29 -10.20 18.18
C PHE A 47 -10.83 -9.79 18.40
N TYR A 48 -10.00 -10.10 17.41
CA TYR A 48 -8.59 -9.76 17.38
C TYR A 48 -8.39 -8.35 16.84
N VAL A 49 -7.74 -7.49 17.63
CA VAL A 49 -7.25 -6.19 17.16
C VAL A 49 -5.77 -6.32 16.82
N TYR A 50 -5.40 -5.94 15.61
CA TYR A 50 -4.03 -6.08 15.10
C TYR A 50 -3.35 -4.72 15.03
N GLN A 51 -2.10 -4.71 15.44
CA GLN A 51 -1.14 -3.70 15.06
C GLN A 51 0.01 -4.39 14.34
N VAL A 52 0.22 -4.02 13.08
CA VAL A 52 1.23 -4.61 12.22
C VAL A 52 2.22 -3.52 11.83
N TYR A 53 3.47 -3.68 12.21
CA TYR A 53 4.58 -2.85 11.77
C TYR A 53 5.52 -3.71 10.94
N SER A 54 5.81 -3.34 9.71
CA SER A 54 6.69 -4.14 8.87
C SER A 54 7.47 -3.31 7.85
N THR A 55 8.49 -3.91 7.26
CA THR A 55 9.27 -3.32 6.17
C THR A 55 9.03 -4.09 4.88
N LEU A 56 8.81 -3.38 3.79
CA LEU A 56 8.70 -3.95 2.45
C LEU A 56 9.92 -3.55 1.64
N LYS A 57 10.64 -4.54 1.13
CA LYS A 57 11.67 -4.31 0.14
C LYS A 57 11.09 -4.57 -1.24
N CYS A 58 11.30 -3.65 -2.16
CA CYS A 58 10.84 -3.75 -3.54
C CYS A 58 11.96 -3.44 -4.52
N ARG A 59 12.01 -4.17 -5.62
CA ARG A 59 12.97 -4.00 -6.72
C ARG A 59 12.23 -3.99 -8.05
N PRO A 60 12.56 -3.09 -9.00
CA PRO A 60 12.01 -3.16 -10.35
C PRO A 60 12.46 -4.44 -11.04
N ARG A 61 11.52 -5.27 -11.45
CA ARG A 61 11.81 -6.41 -12.34
C ARG A 61 11.85 -5.95 -13.79
N ASP A 62 10.91 -5.09 -14.16
CA ASP A 62 10.78 -4.45 -15.45
C ASP A 62 10.06 -3.09 -15.29
N PHE A 63 9.60 -2.49 -16.39
CA PHE A 63 8.96 -1.17 -16.35
C PHE A 63 7.52 -1.17 -15.80
N GLU A 64 6.89 -2.34 -15.68
CA GLU A 64 5.50 -2.53 -15.21
C GLU A 64 5.44 -3.29 -13.88
N THR A 65 6.54 -3.88 -13.43
CA THR A 65 6.54 -4.88 -12.35
C THR A 65 7.53 -4.53 -11.25
N LEU A 66 7.03 -4.46 -10.01
CA LEU A 66 7.86 -4.46 -8.80
C LEU A 66 7.86 -5.86 -8.18
N HIS A 67 9.04 -6.39 -7.90
CA HIS A 67 9.22 -7.57 -7.08
C HIS A 67 9.41 -7.15 -5.63
N CYS A 68 8.58 -7.65 -4.73
CA CYS A 68 8.56 -7.22 -3.34
C CYS A 68 8.55 -8.39 -2.35
N GLN A 69 9.02 -8.13 -1.14
CA GLN A 69 9.10 -9.09 -0.05
C GLN A 69 9.03 -8.35 1.29
N PHE A 70 8.23 -8.85 2.24
CA PHE A 70 8.29 -8.33 3.61
C PHE A 70 9.55 -8.85 4.30
N CYS A 71 10.18 -7.98 5.08
CA CYS A 71 11.39 -8.29 5.83
C CYS A 71 11.07 -8.40 7.33
N ALA A 72 11.35 -7.36 8.11
CA ALA A 72 10.98 -7.38 9.52
C ALA A 72 9.47 -7.16 9.67
N ALA A 73 8.80 -7.95 10.51
CA ALA A 73 7.40 -7.77 10.86
C ALA A 73 7.18 -7.96 12.35
N ASN A 74 6.57 -6.96 12.99
CA ASN A 74 6.11 -6.98 14.36
C ASN A 74 4.59 -6.93 14.34
N ILE A 75 3.95 -8.02 14.75
CA ILE A 75 2.50 -8.14 14.78
C ILE A 75 2.08 -8.27 16.24
N THR A 76 1.37 -7.27 16.73
CA THR A 76 0.73 -7.31 18.05
C THR A 76 -0.74 -7.64 17.87
N ILE A 77 -1.19 -8.72 18.49
CA ILE A 77 -2.59 -9.14 18.52
C ILE A 77 -3.12 -8.84 19.93
N TYR A 78 -3.93 -7.81 20.02
CA TYR A 78 -4.59 -7.43 21.27
C TYR A 78 -5.77 -8.36 21.53
N ARG A 79 -5.48 -9.48 22.19
CA ARG A 79 -6.44 -10.42 22.79
C ARG A 79 -6.12 -10.62 24.28
N ASP A 80 -6.88 -11.46 24.98
CA ASP A 80 -6.53 -11.91 26.34
C ASP A 80 -6.02 -13.37 26.32
N PRO A 81 -4.73 -13.64 26.59
CA PRO A 81 -3.63 -12.68 26.82
C PRO A 81 -3.13 -12.05 25.51
N ILE A 82 -2.53 -10.85 25.60
CA ILE A 82 -1.96 -10.15 24.44
C ILE A 82 -0.88 -11.05 23.81
N GLU A 83 -0.97 -11.26 22.50
CA GLU A 83 0.07 -11.95 21.76
C GLU A 83 0.93 -10.93 21.01
N VAL A 84 2.24 -11.12 21.11
CA VAL A 84 3.21 -10.36 20.33
C VAL A 84 3.98 -11.38 19.51
N HIS A 85 3.92 -11.24 18.20
CA HIS A 85 4.69 -12.01 17.25
C HIS A 85 5.75 -11.07 16.66
N GLU A 86 6.99 -11.28 17.06
CA GLU A 86 8.17 -10.68 16.43
C GLU A 86 8.70 -11.74 15.48
N ASP A 87 8.56 -11.53 14.18
CA ASP A 87 8.92 -12.57 13.22
C ASP A 87 10.41 -12.47 12.83
N GLU A 88 11.21 -13.35 13.42
CA GLU A 88 12.50 -13.82 12.87
C GLU A 88 12.29 -15.03 11.92
N ASP A 89 11.08 -15.61 11.81
CA ASP A 89 10.81 -16.89 11.15
C ASP A 89 10.01 -16.77 9.82
N SER A 90 10.74 -16.78 8.70
CA SER A 90 10.45 -17.41 7.39
C SER A 90 9.17 -17.09 6.56
N TRP A 91 7.94 -17.02 7.08
CA TRP A 91 6.73 -17.14 6.23
C TRP A 91 6.21 -15.80 5.69
N LEU A 92 6.43 -14.71 6.43
CA LEU A 92 6.25 -13.33 5.93
C LEU A 92 7.26 -12.96 4.83
N HIS A 93 8.30 -13.77 4.61
CA HIS A 93 9.29 -13.54 3.57
C HIS A 93 8.91 -14.13 2.20
N ALA A 94 7.71 -14.66 2.01
CA ALA A 94 7.32 -15.15 0.69
C ALA A 94 7.22 -13.96 -0.30
N PRO A 95 8.02 -13.94 -1.39
CA PRO A 95 8.02 -12.82 -2.31
C PRO A 95 6.76 -12.80 -3.18
N PHE A 96 6.44 -11.62 -3.70
CA PHE A 96 5.34 -11.39 -4.63
C PHE A 96 5.71 -10.32 -5.66
N ASP A 97 5.12 -10.37 -6.84
CA ASP A 97 5.22 -9.27 -7.81
C ASP A 97 3.94 -8.45 -7.83
N ILE A 98 4.09 -7.12 -7.90
CA ILE A 98 3.03 -6.16 -8.14
C ILE A 98 3.15 -5.71 -9.59
N LYS A 99 2.11 -5.94 -10.39
CA LYS A 99 2.06 -5.47 -11.77
C LYS A 99 1.15 -4.27 -11.90
N PHE A 100 1.65 -3.28 -12.61
CA PHE A 100 1.00 -2.00 -12.79
C PHE A 100 0.52 -1.83 -14.22
N ASP A 101 -0.42 -0.92 -14.38
CA ASP A 101 -0.77 -0.29 -15.64
C ASP A 101 -0.88 1.23 -15.44
N GLN A 102 -1.37 1.93 -16.46
CA GLN A 102 -1.49 3.39 -16.45
C GLN A 102 -2.47 3.94 -15.39
N ARG A 103 -3.31 3.10 -14.79
CA ARG A 103 -4.31 3.46 -13.79
C ARG A 103 -3.90 3.06 -12.37
N GLY A 104 -2.88 2.23 -12.21
CA GLY A 104 -2.42 1.77 -10.90
C GLY A 104 -2.08 0.28 -10.90
N ILE A 105 -2.45 -0.42 -9.84
CA ILE A 105 -2.18 -1.86 -9.71
C ILE A 105 -3.20 -2.66 -10.52
N ARG A 106 -2.68 -3.48 -11.43
CA ARG A 106 -3.48 -4.37 -12.29
C ARG A 106 -3.72 -5.72 -11.61
N ASN A 107 -2.65 -6.38 -11.18
CA ASN A 107 -2.71 -7.68 -10.52
C ASN A 107 -1.47 -7.97 -9.68
N LEU A 108 -1.58 -8.99 -8.83
CA LEU A 108 -0.49 -9.52 -8.03
C LEU A 108 -0.09 -10.90 -8.57
N VAL A 109 1.20 -11.21 -8.54
CA VAL A 109 1.72 -12.56 -8.77
C VAL A 109 2.29 -13.06 -7.46
N ILE A 110 1.77 -14.18 -6.98
CA ILE A 110 2.08 -14.75 -5.67
C ILE A 110 2.42 -16.22 -5.79
N LEU A 111 3.06 -16.78 -4.76
CA LEU A 111 3.19 -18.23 -4.63
C LEU A 111 1.80 -18.87 -4.44
N ARG A 112 1.56 -20.05 -5.01
CA ARG A 112 0.22 -20.70 -4.92
C ARG A 112 -0.15 -21.10 -3.51
N GLU A 113 0.83 -21.53 -2.76
CA GLU A 113 0.77 -21.98 -1.38
C GLU A 113 0.72 -20.82 -0.37
N MET A 114 0.70 -19.58 -0.86
CA MET A 114 0.61 -18.39 -0.02
C MET A 114 -0.64 -18.44 0.87
N ASP A 115 -0.45 -18.25 2.17
CA ASP A 115 -1.58 -18.24 3.10
C ASP A 115 -2.53 -17.07 2.79
N ALA A 116 -3.83 -17.32 2.98
CA ALA A 116 -4.89 -16.37 2.67
C ALA A 116 -4.77 -15.08 3.50
N TRP A 117 -4.41 -15.19 4.78
CA TRP A 117 -4.22 -14.03 5.66
C TRP A 117 -3.00 -13.21 5.24
N TYR A 118 -1.90 -13.87 4.86
CA TYR A 118 -0.73 -13.18 4.32
C TYR A 118 -1.05 -12.46 3.00
N LEU A 119 -1.79 -13.10 2.10
CA LEU A 119 -2.25 -12.48 0.87
C LEU A 119 -3.15 -11.24 1.13
N ASP A 120 -4.01 -11.32 2.14
CA ASP A 120 -4.88 -10.20 2.51
C ASP A 120 -4.06 -9.03 3.09
N MET A 121 -2.99 -9.29 3.84
CA MET A 121 -2.01 -8.26 4.23
C MET A 121 -1.25 -7.68 3.04
N VAL A 122 -0.80 -8.51 2.09
CA VAL A 122 -0.18 -8.02 0.84
C VAL A 122 -1.13 -7.03 0.17
N ARG A 123 -2.40 -7.38 -0.02
CA ARG A 123 -3.42 -6.50 -0.64
C ARG A 123 -3.62 -5.20 0.13
N ALA A 124 -3.70 -5.27 1.45
CA ALA A 124 -3.88 -4.11 2.32
C ALA A 124 -2.73 -3.09 2.14
N PHE A 125 -1.48 -3.56 2.19
CA PHE A 125 -0.32 -2.68 2.10
C PHE A 125 -0.04 -2.20 0.67
N VAL A 126 -0.10 -3.08 -0.34
CA VAL A 126 0.12 -2.66 -1.73
C VAL A 126 -0.95 -1.69 -2.22
N SER A 127 -2.14 -1.67 -1.61
CA SER A 127 -3.16 -0.66 -1.93
C SER A 127 -2.68 0.77 -1.70
N GLN A 128 -1.70 0.98 -0.81
CA GLN A 128 -1.12 2.30 -0.56
C GLN A 128 -0.29 2.79 -1.77
N MET A 129 0.26 1.87 -2.58
CA MET A 129 0.93 2.17 -3.85
C MET A 129 -0.03 2.40 -5.03
N ASN A 130 -1.35 2.29 -4.81
CA ASN A 130 -2.34 2.38 -5.88
C ASN A 130 -2.88 3.80 -6.06
N PHE A 131 -2.46 4.48 -7.13
CA PHE A 131 -3.02 5.79 -7.49
C PHE A 131 -4.47 5.69 -7.94
N GLY A 132 -4.89 4.64 -8.66
CA GLY A 132 -6.30 4.33 -8.95
C GLY A 132 -7.10 5.37 -9.76
N VAL A 133 -6.46 6.47 -10.19
CA VAL A 133 -7.12 7.66 -10.75
C VAL A 133 -6.32 8.25 -11.90
N ASP A 134 -6.98 9.05 -12.75
CA ASP A 134 -6.30 9.79 -13.81
C ASP A 134 -5.58 11.02 -13.25
N LEU A 135 -4.26 10.93 -13.18
CA LEU A 135 -3.40 11.99 -12.61
C LEU A 135 -3.14 13.16 -13.56
N ARG A 136 -3.83 13.24 -14.71
CA ARG A 136 -3.76 14.40 -15.61
C ARG A 136 -4.56 15.61 -15.10
N LEU A 137 -5.56 15.35 -14.26
CA LEU A 137 -6.46 16.36 -13.70
C LEU A 137 -5.86 16.91 -12.42
N ASP A 138 -5.95 18.24 -12.24
CA ASP A 138 -5.66 18.90 -10.97
C ASP A 138 -6.97 19.35 -10.33
N GLY A 139 -6.97 19.54 -9.01
CA GLY A 139 -8.16 19.95 -8.24
C GLY A 139 -9.10 18.79 -7.92
N ALA A 140 -10.36 19.15 -7.60
CA ALA A 140 -11.36 18.20 -7.15
C ALA A 140 -12.19 17.63 -8.31
N PHE A 141 -12.29 16.31 -8.38
CA PHE A 141 -13.12 15.60 -9.37
C PHE A 141 -13.62 14.27 -8.81
N THR A 142 -14.67 13.74 -9.44
CA THR A 142 -15.24 12.44 -9.07
C THR A 142 -14.88 11.40 -10.12
N THR A 143 -14.51 10.19 -9.68
CA THR A 143 -14.22 9.05 -10.56
C THR A 143 -14.63 7.73 -9.91
N MET A 144 -14.82 6.68 -10.71
CA MET A 144 -14.94 5.32 -10.20
C MET A 144 -13.55 4.72 -9.97
N GLU A 145 -13.28 4.24 -8.76
CA GLU A 145 -12.03 3.59 -8.35
C GLU A 145 -12.30 2.13 -7.98
N ASN A 146 -11.40 1.23 -8.39
CA ASN A 146 -11.39 -0.14 -7.88
C ASN A 146 -10.62 -0.18 -6.56
N THR A 147 -11.28 -0.68 -5.52
CA THR A 147 -10.73 -0.74 -4.17
C THR A 147 -10.99 -2.13 -3.58
N TYR A 148 -10.42 -2.41 -2.43
CA TYR A 148 -10.69 -3.67 -1.73
C TYR A 148 -12.13 -3.78 -1.19
N ILE A 149 -12.86 -2.65 -1.05
CA ILE A 149 -14.30 -2.64 -0.68
C ILE A 149 -15.25 -2.81 -1.89
N GLY A 150 -14.71 -2.86 -3.11
CA GLY A 150 -15.49 -2.91 -4.35
C GLY A 150 -15.15 -1.74 -5.28
N GLN A 151 -16.00 -1.53 -6.28
CA GLN A 151 -15.85 -0.42 -7.23
C GLN A 151 -16.68 0.77 -6.74
N CYS A 152 -16.02 1.79 -6.21
CA CYS A 152 -16.66 2.92 -5.53
C CYS A 152 -16.45 4.22 -6.28
N GLU A 153 -17.50 5.02 -6.35
CA GLU A 153 -17.34 6.43 -6.68
C GLU A 153 -16.50 7.11 -5.60
N SER A 154 -15.51 7.88 -6.00
CA SER A 154 -14.58 8.56 -5.09
C SER A 154 -14.42 10.01 -5.49
N LEU A 155 -14.51 10.90 -4.50
CA LEU A 155 -14.11 12.30 -4.62
C LEU A 155 -12.60 12.37 -4.45
N VAL A 156 -11.90 12.78 -5.49
CA VAL A 156 -10.45 12.91 -5.54
C VAL A 156 -10.12 14.40 -5.55
N ASN A 157 -9.13 14.81 -4.78
CA ASN A 157 -8.59 16.16 -4.80
C ASN A 157 -7.07 16.10 -4.98
N ILE A 158 -6.57 16.67 -6.06
CA ILE A 158 -5.14 16.75 -6.36
C ILE A 158 -4.69 18.19 -6.16
N SER A 159 -3.71 18.37 -5.27
CA SER A 159 -3.19 19.69 -4.90
C SER A 159 -1.66 19.68 -4.84
N HIS A 160 -1.08 20.86 -5.03
CA HIS A 160 0.37 21.08 -5.02
C HIS A 160 0.69 22.08 -3.92
N ILE A 161 1.53 21.68 -2.97
CA ILE A 161 1.97 22.52 -1.86
C ILE A 161 3.42 22.90 -2.15
N ALA A 162 3.70 24.19 -2.28
CA ALA A 162 5.08 24.65 -2.40
C ALA A 162 5.78 24.43 -1.05
N GLU A 163 6.88 23.69 -1.06
CA GLU A 163 7.74 23.60 0.11
C GLU A 163 8.61 24.86 0.16
N GLY A 164 8.85 25.37 1.38
CA GLY A 164 9.83 26.43 1.57
C GLY A 164 11.20 25.95 1.10
N ASN A 165 12.10 26.87 0.76
CA ASN A 165 13.47 26.55 0.34
C ASN A 165 14.26 25.86 1.48
N GLU A 166 13.98 24.59 1.74
CA GLU A 166 14.87 23.75 2.53
C GLU A 166 16.07 23.44 1.65
N VAL A 167 17.24 23.86 2.12
CA VAL A 167 18.50 23.61 1.43
C VAL A 167 18.71 22.10 1.45
N PRO A 168 18.75 21.44 0.28
CA PRO A 168 18.88 20.01 0.28
C PRO A 168 20.23 19.66 0.91
N GLY A 169 20.17 18.79 1.92
CA GLY A 169 21.34 18.06 2.37
C GLY A 169 21.93 17.26 1.21
N ARG A 170 23.00 16.51 1.44
CA ARG A 170 23.53 15.62 0.41
C ARG A 170 22.47 14.55 0.10
N GLU A 171 21.71 14.75 -0.96
CA GLU A 171 20.59 13.88 -1.34
C GLU A 171 21.11 12.53 -1.84
N ASP A 172 20.70 11.46 -1.17
CA ASP A 172 21.02 10.08 -1.57
C ASP A 172 20.21 9.64 -2.81
N TYR A 173 19.07 10.29 -3.07
CA TYR A 173 18.21 10.10 -4.23
C TYR A 173 17.28 11.31 -4.44
N GLU A 174 16.53 11.38 -5.54
CA GLU A 174 15.47 12.37 -5.80
C GLU A 174 14.27 11.62 -6.44
N ILE A 175 13.05 11.84 -5.95
CA ILE A 175 11.79 11.31 -6.51
C ILE A 175 11.27 12.30 -7.55
N VAL A 176 11.07 11.81 -8.77
CA VAL A 176 10.57 12.63 -9.88
C VAL A 176 9.38 11.97 -10.58
N PRO A 177 8.42 12.75 -11.09
CA PRO A 177 7.31 12.20 -11.86
C PRO A 177 7.81 11.49 -13.13
N MET A 178 7.28 10.31 -13.40
CA MET A 178 7.52 9.62 -14.66
C MET A 178 6.70 10.28 -15.76
N VAL A 179 7.37 10.73 -16.82
CA VAL A 179 6.71 11.26 -18.02
C VAL A 179 6.59 10.13 -19.03
N SER A 180 5.52 9.34 -18.95
CA SER A 180 5.26 8.22 -19.88
C SER A 180 3.95 8.42 -20.63
N GLY A 181 4.06 8.76 -21.92
CA GLY A 181 2.93 8.85 -22.85
C GLY A 181 1.78 9.73 -22.35
N ASN A 182 0.62 9.11 -22.12
CA ASN A 182 -0.63 9.76 -21.72
C ASN A 182 -0.73 10.07 -20.22
N ILE A 183 0.25 9.67 -19.40
CA ILE A 183 0.25 9.95 -17.95
C ILE A 183 1.15 11.14 -17.71
N ARG A 184 0.62 12.17 -17.05
CA ARG A 184 1.36 13.37 -16.69
C ARG A 184 1.05 13.75 -15.26
N LEU A 185 1.77 13.13 -14.32
CA LEU A 185 1.83 13.60 -12.94
C LEU A 185 2.52 14.98 -12.96
N LYS A 186 1.78 16.06 -12.66
CA LYS A 186 2.29 17.43 -12.80
C LYS A 186 2.98 17.95 -11.53
N LYS A 187 4.01 17.26 -11.04
CA LYS A 187 4.79 17.74 -9.87
C LYS A 187 5.99 18.57 -10.35
N LYS A 188 6.21 19.77 -9.80
CA LYS A 188 7.50 20.47 -9.97
C LYS A 188 8.47 20.16 -8.83
N HIS A 189 9.74 20.43 -9.07
CA HIS A 189 10.77 20.41 -8.04
C HIS A 189 10.44 21.47 -6.97
N GLY A 190 10.61 21.13 -5.69
CA GLY A 190 10.21 21.94 -4.53
C GLY A 190 8.70 22.02 -4.28
N GLU A 191 7.89 21.20 -4.96
CA GLU A 191 6.46 21.05 -4.68
C GLU A 191 6.18 19.66 -4.10
N THR A 192 5.32 19.60 -3.09
CA THR A 192 4.73 18.35 -2.62
C THR A 192 3.35 18.16 -3.24
N LEU A 193 3.21 17.06 -3.97
CA LEU A 193 1.96 16.62 -4.57
C LEU A 193 1.15 15.89 -3.52
N VAL A 194 -0.07 16.37 -3.25
CA VAL A 194 -1.01 15.74 -2.32
C VAL A 194 -2.25 15.28 -3.08
N ILE A 195 -2.55 13.99 -2.98
CA ILE A 195 -3.72 13.35 -3.57
C ILE A 195 -4.59 12.83 -2.43
N GLU A 196 -5.73 13.47 -2.21
CA GLU A 196 -6.71 13.03 -1.23
C GLU A 196 -7.88 12.34 -1.92
N LYS A 197 -8.37 11.24 -1.36
CA LYS A 197 -9.55 10.52 -1.88
C LYS A 197 -10.52 10.25 -0.75
N THR A 198 -11.80 10.49 -1.00
CA THR A 198 -12.90 10.12 -0.10
C THR A 198 -13.89 9.27 -0.87
N ARG A 199 -14.14 8.05 -0.38
CA ARG A 199 -15.01 7.08 -1.07
C ARG A 199 -16.47 7.32 -0.70
N ASN A 200 -17.33 7.38 -1.72
CA ASN A 200 -18.77 7.45 -1.56
C ASN A 200 -19.32 6.02 -1.39
N LEU A 201 -19.46 5.59 -0.14
CA LEU A 201 -19.86 4.23 0.21
C LEU A 201 -21.31 3.89 -0.18
N GLU A 202 -22.15 4.90 -0.43
CA GLU A 202 -23.50 4.68 -0.96
C GLU A 202 -23.46 4.26 -2.42
N ASN A 203 -22.48 4.75 -3.17
CA ASN A 203 -22.29 4.52 -4.60
C ASN A 203 -21.11 3.57 -4.87
N CYS A 204 -21.15 2.39 -4.24
CA CYS A 204 -20.22 1.29 -4.49
C CYS A 204 -20.95 0.08 -5.09
N ILE A 205 -20.37 -0.47 -6.14
CA ILE A 205 -20.79 -1.71 -6.80
C ILE A 205 -19.92 -2.85 -6.24
N ASP A 206 -20.52 -4.04 -6.10
CA ASP A 206 -19.87 -5.24 -5.57
C ASP A 206 -19.22 -4.99 -4.20
N LYS A 207 -20.02 -4.46 -3.25
CA LYS A 207 -19.56 -4.22 -1.88
C LYS A 207 -19.07 -5.53 -1.27
N ARG A 208 -17.86 -5.51 -0.73
CA ARG A 208 -17.23 -6.65 -0.06
C ARG A 208 -17.07 -6.38 1.42
N ASP A 209 -17.16 -7.44 2.21
CA ASP A 209 -16.83 -7.37 3.63
C ASP A 209 -15.37 -6.99 3.82
N TYR A 210 -15.13 -6.21 4.87
CA TYR A 210 -13.82 -5.71 5.24
C TYR A 210 -13.19 -6.68 6.26
N VAL A 211 -12.04 -7.28 5.91
CA VAL A 211 -11.53 -8.47 6.63
C VAL A 211 -10.03 -8.36 6.94
N ILE A 212 -9.59 -7.27 7.59
CA ILE A 212 -8.26 -7.23 8.25
C ILE A 212 -8.33 -7.84 9.66
N THR A 213 -9.48 -8.41 10.05
CA THR A 213 -9.72 -8.94 11.40
C THR A 213 -9.35 -10.41 11.61
N GLY A 214 -8.88 -11.15 10.60
CA GLY A 214 -8.36 -12.54 10.73
C GLY A 214 -9.34 -13.56 11.35
N ASP A 215 -9.72 -14.59 10.59
CA ASP A 215 -10.55 -15.75 11.02
C ASP A 215 -11.86 -15.48 11.82
N THR A 216 -12.31 -14.24 11.94
CA THR A 216 -13.59 -13.88 12.60
C THR A 216 -14.84 -14.22 11.78
N ARG A 217 -14.67 -15.02 10.72
CA ARG A 217 -15.59 -15.18 9.57
C ARG A 217 -16.96 -15.77 9.89
N ARG A 218 -17.18 -16.40 11.05
CA ARG A 218 -18.39 -17.23 11.22
C ARG A 218 -19.61 -16.49 11.78
N HIS A 219 -19.48 -15.32 12.41
CA HIS A 219 -20.62 -14.66 13.08
C HIS A 219 -20.53 -13.12 13.15
N MET A 220 -19.71 -12.48 12.33
CA MET A 220 -19.51 -11.02 12.37
C MET A 220 -19.78 -10.42 10.99
N GLU A 221 -20.66 -9.42 10.94
CA GLU A 221 -20.92 -8.62 9.74
C GLU A 221 -20.11 -7.33 9.84
N THR A 222 -19.59 -6.83 8.72
CA THR A 222 -18.81 -5.59 8.70
C THR A 222 -19.48 -4.54 7.83
N GLN A 223 -19.52 -3.31 8.32
CA GLN A 223 -20.04 -2.18 7.58
C GLN A 223 -19.02 -1.05 7.59
N MET A 224 -18.47 -0.74 6.41
CA MET A 224 -17.64 0.44 6.21
C MET A 224 -18.51 1.69 6.41
N VAL A 225 -18.08 2.59 7.30
CA VAL A 225 -18.76 3.86 7.63
C VAL A 225 -18.12 5.02 6.90
N SER A 226 -16.79 5.05 6.83
CA SER A 226 -16.05 6.02 6.04
C SER A 226 -14.71 5.44 5.60
N SER A 227 -14.21 5.91 4.46
CA SER A 227 -12.89 5.56 3.98
C SER A 227 -12.27 6.77 3.27
N ARG A 228 -11.12 7.20 3.78
CA ARG A 228 -10.33 8.31 3.23
C ARG A 228 -8.90 7.84 3.01
N SER A 229 -8.31 8.17 1.88
CA SER A 229 -6.89 7.96 1.64
C SER A 229 -6.18 9.25 1.26
N ARG A 230 -4.88 9.29 1.51
CA ARG A 230 -4.03 10.41 1.16
C ARG A 230 -2.67 9.89 0.72
N ILE A 231 -2.15 10.46 -0.37
CA ILE A 231 -0.81 10.21 -0.89
C ILE A 231 -0.09 11.55 -0.97
N GLU A 232 1.12 11.62 -0.43
CA GLU A 232 2.01 12.78 -0.45
C GLU A 232 3.32 12.39 -1.12
N ILE A 233 3.78 13.24 -2.04
CA ILE A 233 4.99 12.98 -2.83
C ILE A 233 5.79 14.27 -2.90
N SER A 234 6.89 14.33 -2.15
CA SER A 234 7.89 15.40 -2.22
C SER A 234 9.04 14.99 -3.14
N ASP A 235 10.12 15.77 -3.18
CA ASP A 235 11.33 15.37 -3.92
C ASP A 235 12.09 14.22 -3.25
N MET A 236 11.79 13.89 -1.98
CA MET A 236 12.53 12.89 -1.20
C MET A 236 11.64 11.85 -0.52
N GLU A 237 10.37 12.20 -0.31
CA GLU A 237 9.45 11.42 0.51
C GLU A 237 8.27 10.94 -0.34
N TYR A 238 7.89 9.70 -0.07
CA TYR A 238 6.65 9.12 -0.56
C TYR A 238 5.91 8.60 0.66
N ASP A 239 4.75 9.18 0.92
CA ASP A 239 3.89 8.86 2.05
C ASP A 239 2.50 8.56 1.57
N SER A 240 1.90 7.51 2.10
CA SER A 240 0.55 7.13 1.74
C SER A 240 -0.15 6.51 2.94
N TYR A 241 -1.42 6.83 3.12
CA TYR A 241 -2.23 6.18 4.13
C TYR A 241 -3.69 6.11 3.73
N THR A 242 -4.39 5.15 4.33
CA THR A 242 -5.83 4.99 4.27
C THR A 242 -6.37 4.86 5.69
N GLU A 243 -7.36 5.69 6.03
CA GLU A 243 -8.10 5.66 7.28
C GLU A 243 -9.52 5.18 7.01
N ASN A 244 -9.94 4.18 7.76
CA ASN A 244 -11.24 3.55 7.66
C ASN A 244 -11.96 3.58 9.01
N MET A 245 -13.24 3.92 8.97
CA MET A 245 -14.15 3.66 10.09
C MET A 245 -15.01 2.47 9.72
N VAL A 246 -15.01 1.44 10.56
CA VAL A 246 -15.73 0.19 10.31
C VAL A 246 -16.59 -0.17 11.52
N ASN A 247 -17.85 -0.47 11.28
CA ASN A 247 -18.71 -1.08 12.26
C ASN A 247 -18.64 -2.60 12.12
N VAL A 248 -18.22 -3.28 13.17
CA VAL A 248 -18.37 -4.74 13.29
C VAL A 248 -19.66 -5.01 14.05
N ILE A 249 -20.55 -5.78 13.44
CA ILE A 249 -21.85 -6.13 13.97
C ILE A 249 -21.80 -7.59 14.43
N HIS A 250 -21.99 -7.79 15.73
CA HIS A 250 -21.99 -9.13 16.33
C HIS A 250 -23.14 -9.27 17.32
N MET A 251 -23.98 -10.29 17.10
CA MET A 251 -25.18 -10.55 17.93
C MET A 251 -26.08 -9.30 18.13
N GLY A 252 -26.20 -8.45 17.11
CA GLY A 252 -27.00 -7.22 17.16
C GLY A 252 -26.33 -6.03 17.88
N MET A 253 -25.12 -6.21 18.40
CA MET A 253 -24.29 -5.12 18.95
C MET A 253 -23.36 -4.57 17.87
N ILE A 254 -23.19 -3.24 17.85
CA ILE A 254 -22.33 -2.53 16.90
C ILE A 254 -21.07 -2.05 17.62
N PHE A 255 -19.91 -2.44 17.08
CA PHE A 255 -18.60 -2.09 17.59
C PHE A 255 -17.86 -1.24 16.55
N PRO A 256 -17.64 0.06 16.81
CA PRO A 256 -16.92 0.92 15.88
C PRO A 256 -15.41 0.75 16.04
N PHE A 257 -14.73 0.57 14.91
CA PHE A 257 -13.29 0.45 14.76
C PHE A 257 -12.78 1.58 13.88
N HIS A 258 -11.60 2.05 14.24
CA HIS A 258 -10.78 2.90 13.41
C HIS A 258 -9.55 2.11 12.98
N GLU A 259 -9.37 1.98 11.67
CA GLU A 259 -8.14 1.46 11.08
C GLU A 259 -7.38 2.58 10.39
N LYS A 260 -6.06 2.58 10.54
CA LYS A 260 -5.14 3.33 9.69
C LYS A 260 -4.08 2.39 9.12
N ILE A 261 -4.02 2.28 7.80
CA ILE A 261 -2.95 1.60 7.07
C ILE A 261 -2.08 2.68 6.44
N SER A 262 -0.78 2.63 6.64
CA SER A 262 0.17 3.61 6.09
C SER A 262 1.42 2.94 5.51
N MET A 263 2.06 3.65 4.58
CA MET A 263 3.29 3.26 3.93
C MET A 263 4.14 4.50 3.63
N ASN A 264 5.41 4.47 4.02
CA ASN A 264 6.39 5.53 3.78
C ASN A 264 7.66 4.94 3.14
N LEU A 265 8.23 5.61 2.13
CA LEU A 265 9.55 5.28 1.59
C LEU A 265 10.66 5.80 2.49
N ILE A 266 11.47 4.92 3.06
CA ILE A 266 12.56 5.30 3.99
C ILE A 266 13.96 5.24 3.37
N SER A 267 14.15 4.49 2.29
CA SER A 267 15.47 4.42 1.64
C SER A 267 15.44 3.90 0.20
N VAL A 268 16.40 4.38 -0.59
CA VAL A 268 16.76 3.87 -1.91
C VAL A 268 18.23 3.47 -1.86
N ARG A 269 18.53 2.18 -2.07
CA ARG A 269 19.89 1.65 -1.99
C ARG A 269 20.23 0.80 -3.21
N PRO A 270 21.51 0.67 -3.58
CA PRO A 270 21.91 -0.31 -4.58
C PRO A 270 21.62 -1.72 -4.09
N ALA A 271 21.03 -2.56 -4.95
CA ALA A 271 20.81 -3.95 -4.61
C ALA A 271 22.13 -4.73 -4.54
N GLU A 272 22.30 -5.55 -3.50
CA GLU A 272 23.54 -6.31 -3.27
C GLU A 272 23.71 -7.47 -4.27
N GLU A 273 22.58 -8.05 -4.69
CA GLU A 273 22.51 -9.26 -5.52
C GLU A 273 21.59 -9.11 -6.73
N ILE A 274 21.78 -10.00 -7.72
CA ILE A 274 20.92 -10.05 -8.90
C ILE A 274 19.50 -10.46 -8.50
N LEU A 275 18.50 -9.83 -9.12
CA LEU A 275 17.10 -10.19 -8.88
C LEU A 275 16.82 -11.61 -9.40
N GLN A 276 16.31 -12.47 -8.54
CA GLN A 276 15.98 -13.84 -8.92
C GLN A 276 14.69 -13.90 -9.76
N PRO A 277 14.57 -14.87 -10.68
CA PRO A 277 13.31 -15.16 -11.35
C PRO A 277 12.21 -15.48 -10.31
N PHE A 278 10.97 -15.07 -10.59
CA PHE A 278 9.84 -15.50 -9.78
C PHE A 278 9.63 -17.02 -9.89
N SER A 279 9.12 -17.65 -8.84
CA SER A 279 8.84 -19.10 -8.81
C SER A 279 7.98 -19.54 -9.99
N THR A 280 8.22 -20.76 -10.50
CA THR A 280 7.38 -21.38 -11.53
C THR A 280 6.00 -21.78 -11.00
N ASP A 281 5.85 -21.95 -9.68
CA ASP A 281 4.57 -22.26 -9.05
C ASP A 281 3.87 -20.98 -8.54
N ALA A 282 3.42 -20.17 -9.49
CA ALA A 282 2.80 -18.88 -9.20
C ALA A 282 1.31 -18.85 -9.59
N ALA A 283 0.55 -18.03 -8.87
CA ALA A 283 -0.80 -17.65 -9.20
C ALA A 283 -0.88 -16.15 -9.47
N THR A 284 -1.73 -15.76 -10.42
CA THR A 284 -2.10 -14.36 -10.64
C THR A 284 -3.43 -14.11 -9.94
N VAL A 285 -3.47 -13.12 -9.06
CA VAL A 285 -4.65 -12.79 -8.26
C VAL A 285 -5.00 -11.31 -8.37
N SER A 286 -6.27 -10.99 -8.16
CA SER A 286 -6.72 -9.60 -8.08
C SER A 286 -6.23 -8.95 -6.78
N PRO A 287 -5.80 -7.67 -6.80
CA PRO A 287 -5.47 -6.93 -5.60
C PRO A 287 -6.74 -6.46 -4.86
N TYR A 288 -7.90 -6.53 -5.52
CA TYR A 288 -9.17 -5.96 -5.05
C TYR A 288 -10.14 -7.01 -4.50
N VAL A 289 -9.91 -8.29 -4.79
CA VAL A 289 -10.77 -9.41 -4.36
C VAL A 289 -10.08 -10.10 -3.20
N TYR A 290 -10.64 -10.08 -1.99
CA TYR A 290 -10.10 -10.82 -0.84
C TYR A 290 -10.22 -12.34 -1.01
N SER A 291 -9.40 -13.09 -0.27
CA SER A 291 -9.35 -14.55 -0.39
C SER A 291 -10.54 -15.21 0.32
N GLU A 292 -11.52 -15.72 -0.44
CA GLU A 292 -12.43 -16.75 0.06
C GLU A 292 -11.67 -18.09 0.05
N LYS A 293 -11.51 -18.73 1.21
CA LYS A 293 -11.23 -20.17 1.26
C LYS A 293 -12.58 -20.86 1.28
N ASP A 294 -12.83 -21.69 0.26
CA ASP A 294 -13.74 -22.83 0.37
C ASP A 294 -13.22 -23.83 1.43
#